data_AF-A0A7X7FP30-F1
#
_entry.id   AF-A0A7X7FP30-F1
#
_cell.length_a   1.000
_cell.length_b   1.000
_cell.length_c   1.000
_cell.angle_alpha   90.00
_cell.angle_beta   90.00
_cell.angle_gamma   90.00
#
_symmetry.space_group_name_H-M   'P 1'
#
loop_
_entity.id
_entity.type
_entity.pdbx_description
1 polymer ?
#
loop_
_entity_poly.entity_id
_entity_poly.type
_entity_poly.pdbx_seq_one_letter_code
_entity_poly.pdbx_strand_id
1 'polypeptide(L)'
;KGIFPPHRTEVKEGTKGRDDRGEWAWFMQLERYTKTPEVPHCPTLGNHVQEDSGVVWSWAYNRLEIGYGYNAWFLGLWNHSPSEQYFGLKSYPWFPEGRVKNPSMNILFADANPKNDRQYGGQLWWPFVDGDEGGTGEGVNMKRHQKGGNVVFNDGHAEFRREGTINPPAGSPNKYLQYWDPQLRRAQP
;
A
#
# COMPACT_ATOMS: atom_id res chain seq x y z
N LYS A 1 -14.88 17.24 7.43
CA LYS A 1 -14.98 15.77 7.30
C LYS A 1 -13.76 15.33 6.50
N GLY A 2 -12.95 14.42 7.04
CA GLY A 2 -11.73 13.96 6.39
C GLY A 2 -12.00 13.11 5.15
N ILE A 3 -11.12 13.22 4.18
CA ILE A 3 -11.09 12.46 2.94
C ILE A 3 -9.69 11.87 2.86
N PHE A 4 -9.61 10.58 2.61
CA PHE A 4 -8.33 9.94 2.40
C PHE A 4 -7.62 10.57 1.20
N PRO A 5 -6.33 10.91 1.36
CA PRO A 5 -5.58 11.54 0.29
C PRO A 5 -5.45 10.58 -0.90
N PRO A 6 -5.28 11.13 -2.11
CA PRO A 6 -4.97 10.31 -3.27
C PRO A 6 -3.63 9.63 -3.03
N HIS A 7 -3.48 8.39 -3.49
CA HIS A 7 -2.20 7.68 -3.35
C HIS A 7 -1.08 8.37 -4.14
N ARG A 8 -1.43 9.17 -5.17
CA ARG A 8 -0.49 9.98 -5.95
C ARG A 8 -1.04 11.37 -6.29
N THR A 9 -0.15 12.32 -6.54
CA THR A 9 -0.48 13.65 -7.08
C THR A 9 0.42 13.98 -8.25
N GLU A 10 -0.16 14.54 -9.31
CA GLU A 10 0.60 15.17 -10.37
C GLU A 10 1.38 16.38 -9.84
N VAL A 11 2.57 16.57 -10.38
CA VAL A 11 3.49 17.67 -10.09
C VAL A 11 3.62 18.47 -11.35
N LYS A 12 3.65 19.80 -11.19
CA LYS A 12 4.04 20.67 -12.29
C LYS A 12 5.46 20.32 -12.74
N GLU A 13 5.63 20.21 -14.06
CA GLU A 13 6.93 20.03 -14.69
C GLU A 13 7.91 21.11 -14.18
N GLY A 14 9.10 20.72 -13.73
CA GLY A 14 10.15 21.64 -13.26
C GLY A 14 10.19 21.98 -11.76
N THR A 15 9.35 21.39 -10.89
CA THR A 15 9.28 21.76 -9.46
C THR A 15 10.30 21.11 -8.51
N LYS A 16 11.54 20.86 -8.96
CA LYS A 16 12.79 20.47 -8.24
C LYS A 16 13.19 18.97 -8.18
N GLY A 17 14.37 18.71 -8.74
CA GLY A 17 15.53 18.12 -8.03
C GLY A 17 15.65 16.59 -7.90
N ARG A 18 14.59 15.80 -8.06
CA ARG A 18 14.64 14.33 -8.04
C ARG A 18 13.51 13.67 -8.85
N ASP A 19 13.08 14.27 -9.96
CA ASP A 19 12.02 13.63 -10.76
C ASP A 19 12.20 13.87 -12.24
N ASP A 20 12.21 12.77 -12.98
CA ASP A 20 12.08 12.67 -14.42
C ASP A 20 10.73 12.05 -14.84
N ARG A 21 9.63 12.32 -14.10
CA ARG A 21 8.41 12.97 -14.63
C ARG A 21 7.17 12.95 -13.70
N GLY A 22 7.07 13.97 -12.82
CA GLY A 22 5.82 14.65 -12.51
C GLY A 22 4.82 13.99 -11.56
N GLU A 23 5.18 13.00 -10.74
CA GLU A 23 4.21 12.34 -9.84
C GLU A 23 4.78 12.07 -8.44
N TRP A 24 4.06 12.50 -7.38
CA TRP A 24 4.43 12.24 -5.98
C TRP A 24 3.50 11.20 -5.38
N ALA A 25 4.07 10.16 -4.78
CA ALA A 25 3.32 9.18 -3.98
C ALA A 25 2.96 9.73 -2.58
N TRP A 26 1.95 9.14 -1.94
CA TRP A 26 1.43 9.56 -0.63
C TRP A 26 2.51 9.72 0.45
N PHE A 27 3.55 8.88 0.43
CA PHE A 27 4.60 8.95 1.45
C PHE A 27 5.53 10.17 1.28
N MET A 28 5.73 10.65 0.04
CA MET A 28 6.41 11.94 -0.19
C MET A 28 5.55 13.11 0.30
N GLN A 29 4.22 12.94 0.33
CA GLN A 29 3.35 13.92 0.97
C GLN A 29 3.50 13.90 2.49
N LEU A 30 3.69 12.72 3.10
CA LEU A 30 3.99 12.62 4.54
C LEU A 30 5.28 13.34 4.90
N GLU A 31 6.33 13.29 4.06
CA GLU A 31 7.60 14.01 4.31
C GLU A 31 7.38 15.49 4.66
N ARG A 32 6.40 16.15 4.03
CA ARG A 32 6.07 17.56 4.30
C ARG A 32 5.54 17.80 5.72
N TYR A 33 4.99 16.76 6.34
CA TYR A 33 4.38 16.80 7.66
C TYR A 33 5.26 16.16 8.74
N THR A 34 6.35 15.47 8.36
CA THR A 34 7.29 14.90 9.33
C THR A 34 8.50 15.80 9.50
N LYS A 35 9.07 15.80 10.71
CA LYS A 35 10.27 16.56 11.05
C LYS A 35 11.55 15.72 11.04
N THR A 36 11.45 14.42 10.73
CA THR A 36 12.56 13.47 10.85
C THR A 36 12.72 12.67 9.56
N PRO A 37 13.94 12.50 9.02
CA PRO A 37 14.18 11.67 7.84
C PRO A 37 14.06 10.16 8.14
N GLU A 38 14.06 9.75 9.40
CA GLU A 38 14.00 8.35 9.86
C GLU A 38 12.58 7.77 10.08
N VAL A 39 11.56 8.30 9.39
CA VAL A 39 10.15 7.86 9.53
C VAL A 39 9.94 6.33 9.45
N PRO A 40 10.69 5.57 8.64
CA PRO A 40 10.57 4.12 8.61
C PRO A 40 11.65 3.42 9.45
N HIS A 41 11.25 2.62 10.43
CA HIS A 41 12.13 1.63 11.08
C HIS A 41 12.05 0.29 10.33
N CYS A 42 12.66 0.23 9.16
CA CYS A 42 12.73 -1.00 8.38
C CYS A 42 14.06 -1.75 8.66
N PRO A 43 14.07 -3.06 8.95
CA PRO A 43 15.29 -3.86 9.01
C PRO A 43 16.12 -3.79 7.72
N THR A 44 15.49 -3.48 6.58
CA THR A 44 16.17 -3.28 5.28
C THR A 44 17.08 -2.06 5.25
N LEU A 45 16.99 -1.16 6.24
CA LEU A 45 17.93 -0.04 6.40
C LEU A 45 19.31 -0.52 6.88
N GLY A 46 19.41 -1.69 7.49
CA GLY A 46 20.68 -2.27 7.95
C GLY A 46 21.47 -2.98 6.86
N ASN A 47 20.77 -3.52 5.84
CA ASN A 47 21.36 -4.26 4.72
C ASN A 47 20.93 -3.56 3.44
N HIS A 48 21.77 -2.68 2.91
CA HIS A 48 21.47 -1.76 1.79
C HIS A 48 20.89 -2.40 0.53
N VAL A 49 20.92 -3.73 0.37
CA VAL A 49 20.36 -4.47 -0.78
C VAL A 49 19.48 -5.61 -0.26
N GLN A 50 18.29 -5.74 -0.84
CA GLN A 50 17.27 -6.75 -0.56
C GLN A 50 16.94 -7.53 -1.83
N GLU A 51 16.54 -8.79 -1.67
CA GLU A 51 15.94 -9.59 -2.74
C GLU A 51 14.56 -10.06 -2.28
N ASP A 52 13.52 -9.42 -2.80
CA ASP A 52 12.13 -9.72 -2.46
C ASP A 52 11.36 -10.03 -3.74
N SER A 53 10.58 -11.12 -3.74
CA SER A 53 9.72 -11.50 -4.88
C SER A 53 10.41 -11.52 -6.26
N GLY A 54 11.71 -11.86 -6.29
CA GLY A 54 12.52 -11.91 -7.52
C GLY A 54 13.08 -10.56 -7.97
N VAL A 55 12.96 -9.52 -7.14
CA VAL A 55 13.51 -8.18 -7.39
C VAL A 55 14.62 -7.90 -6.41
N VAL A 56 15.80 -7.58 -6.95
CA VAL A 56 16.89 -6.98 -6.17
C VAL A 56 16.68 -5.47 -6.12
N TRP A 57 16.59 -4.91 -4.92
CA TRP A 57 16.35 -3.49 -4.69
C TRP A 57 17.07 -3.00 -3.45
N SER A 58 17.27 -1.69 -3.37
CA SER A 58 17.81 -1.02 -2.20
C SER A 58 16.73 -0.13 -1.63
N TRP A 59 16.56 -0.16 -0.31
CA TRP A 59 15.57 0.74 0.29
C TRP A 59 15.94 2.18 -0.04
N ALA A 60 14.98 2.91 -0.58
CA ALA A 60 15.13 4.32 -0.83
C ALA A 60 13.81 5.04 -0.57
N TYR A 61 13.92 6.26 -0.06
CA TYR A 61 12.79 7.14 0.15
C TYR A 61 12.34 7.75 -1.18
N ASN A 62 11.86 6.92 -2.10
CA ASN A 62 11.42 7.28 -3.45
C ASN A 62 10.24 6.42 -3.90
N ARG A 63 9.57 6.82 -5.01
CA ARG A 63 8.31 6.22 -5.45
C ARG A 63 8.42 4.79 -6.00
N LEU A 64 9.63 4.29 -6.18
CA LEU A 64 9.91 2.99 -6.83
C LEU A 64 10.32 1.95 -5.78
N GLU A 65 11.08 2.40 -4.78
CA GLU A 65 11.85 1.55 -3.87
C GLU A 65 11.47 1.81 -2.41
N ILE A 66 10.27 2.33 -2.16
CA ILE A 66 9.72 2.40 -0.81
C ILE A 66 9.16 1.05 -0.38
N GLY A 67 9.62 0.58 0.78
CA GLY A 67 9.19 -0.67 1.39
C GLY A 67 7.83 -0.64 2.11
N TYR A 68 6.99 0.36 1.89
CA TYR A 68 5.74 0.57 2.64
C TYR A 68 4.61 0.95 1.70
N GLY A 69 3.47 0.29 1.85
CA GLY A 69 2.31 0.44 0.98
C GLY A 69 1.12 1.10 1.67
N TYR A 70 0.42 1.96 0.94
CA TYR A 70 -0.90 2.50 1.31
C TYR A 70 -2.02 1.69 0.65
N ASN A 71 -3.15 1.48 1.34
CA ASN A 71 -4.35 0.83 0.78
C ASN A 71 -5.01 1.67 -0.33
N ALA A 72 -4.30 1.80 -1.44
CA ALA A 72 -4.56 2.75 -2.50
C ALA A 72 -5.80 2.36 -3.30
N TRP A 73 -6.04 1.07 -3.53
CA TRP A 73 -7.20 0.64 -4.30
C TRP A 73 -8.50 1.10 -3.63
N PHE A 74 -8.67 0.87 -2.32
CA PHE A 74 -9.91 1.21 -1.62
C PHE A 74 -9.98 2.66 -1.14
N LEU A 75 -8.88 3.21 -0.61
CA LEU A 75 -8.90 4.49 0.10
C LEU A 75 -8.45 5.67 -0.76
N GLY A 76 -7.59 5.44 -1.76
CA GLY A 76 -6.93 6.51 -2.49
C GLY A 76 -6.77 6.28 -3.98
N LEU A 77 -7.82 5.79 -4.67
CA LEU A 77 -7.74 5.33 -6.07
C LEU A 77 -7.13 6.36 -7.04
N TRP A 78 -7.39 7.65 -6.84
CA TRP A 78 -6.86 8.70 -7.72
C TRP A 78 -5.32 8.76 -7.69
N ASN A 79 -4.62 8.91 -8.82
CA ASN A 79 -5.13 9.16 -10.20
C ASN A 79 -5.19 7.90 -11.09
N HIS A 80 -5.41 6.69 -10.58
CA HIS A 80 -5.46 5.50 -11.45
C HIS A 80 -6.67 5.54 -12.39
N SER A 81 -7.86 5.79 -11.83
CA SER A 81 -9.10 5.82 -12.58
C SER A 81 -10.17 6.64 -11.83
N PRO A 82 -11.16 7.23 -12.54
CA PRO A 82 -12.36 7.77 -11.90
C PRO A 82 -13.19 6.71 -11.16
N SER A 83 -13.04 5.42 -11.51
CA SER A 83 -13.60 4.29 -10.78
C SER A 83 -13.01 2.97 -11.24
N GLU A 84 -12.89 1.99 -10.36
CA GLU A 84 -12.50 0.62 -10.73
C GLU A 84 -13.47 -0.41 -10.20
N GLN A 85 -13.54 -1.56 -10.89
CA GLN A 85 -14.33 -2.69 -10.45
C GLN A 85 -13.51 -3.98 -10.55
N TYR A 86 -13.51 -4.77 -9.48
CA TYR A 86 -12.87 -6.08 -9.43
C TYR A 86 -13.66 -7.03 -8.53
N PHE A 87 -13.93 -8.26 -8.99
CA PHE A 87 -14.84 -9.23 -8.33
C PHE A 87 -16.13 -8.56 -7.78
N GLY A 88 -16.80 -7.75 -8.59
CA GLY A 88 -18.05 -7.06 -8.20
C GLY A 88 -17.92 -5.93 -7.17
N LEU A 89 -16.74 -5.71 -6.58
CA LEU A 89 -16.47 -4.56 -5.72
C LEU A 89 -16.08 -3.35 -6.56
N LYS A 90 -16.61 -2.18 -6.18
CA LYS A 90 -16.27 -0.91 -6.82
C LYS A 90 -15.45 -0.02 -5.90
N SER A 91 -14.41 0.59 -6.46
CA SER A 91 -13.65 1.64 -5.81
C SER A 91 -13.79 2.97 -6.53
N TYR A 92 -13.64 4.05 -5.77
CA TYR A 92 -13.78 5.43 -6.22
C TYR A 92 -12.69 6.31 -5.58
N PRO A 93 -12.25 7.37 -6.28
CA PRO A 93 -11.44 8.43 -5.70
C PRO A 93 -12.09 9.08 -4.47
N TRP A 94 -11.25 9.72 -3.65
CA TRP A 94 -11.69 10.61 -2.57
C TRP A 94 -12.59 9.91 -1.54
N PHE A 95 -12.19 8.73 -1.07
CA PHE A 95 -12.96 7.97 -0.09
C PHE A 95 -13.09 8.77 1.23
N PRO A 96 -14.31 9.00 1.76
CA PRO A 96 -14.49 9.71 3.02
C PRO A 96 -14.06 8.84 4.21
N GLU A 97 -13.21 9.37 5.10
CA GLU A 97 -12.73 8.65 6.30
C GLU A 97 -13.88 8.14 7.18
N GLY A 98 -14.93 8.96 7.34
CA GLY A 98 -16.12 8.59 8.10
C GLY A 98 -16.98 7.48 7.49
N ARG A 99 -16.59 6.90 6.34
CA ARG A 99 -17.24 5.73 5.73
C ARG A 99 -16.51 4.41 6.00
N VAL A 100 -15.37 4.44 6.69
CA VAL A 100 -14.71 3.23 7.18
C VAL A 100 -15.57 2.65 8.31
N LYS A 101 -16.14 1.46 8.10
CA LYS A 101 -17.08 0.85 9.06
C LYS A 101 -16.38 0.35 10.31
N ASN A 102 -15.19 -0.23 10.15
CA ASN A 102 -14.41 -0.75 11.25
C ASN A 102 -12.94 -0.32 11.11
N PRO A 103 -12.57 0.86 11.63
CA PRO A 103 -11.23 1.41 11.46
C PRO A 103 -10.13 0.50 12.00
N SER A 104 -10.36 -0.21 13.11
CA SER A 104 -9.40 -1.15 13.71
C SER A 104 -9.22 -2.45 12.90
N MET A 105 -10.05 -2.65 11.88
CA MET A 105 -9.94 -3.81 10.99
C MET A 105 -9.79 -3.35 9.54
N ASN A 106 -9.36 -2.13 9.26
CA ASN A 106 -9.09 -1.70 7.89
C ASN A 106 -7.69 -1.14 7.74
N ILE A 107 -6.90 -1.78 6.87
CA ILE A 107 -5.51 -1.44 6.58
C ILE A 107 -5.47 -0.02 6.03
N LEU A 108 -4.64 0.80 6.66
CA LEU A 108 -4.22 2.10 6.16
C LEU A 108 -2.87 1.97 5.46
N PHE A 109 -1.85 1.53 6.20
CA PHE A 109 -0.50 1.28 5.68
C PHE A 109 -0.03 -0.12 6.06
N ALA A 110 0.90 -0.68 5.30
CA ALA A 110 1.59 -1.90 5.70
C ALA A 110 2.98 -1.98 5.09
N ASP A 111 3.80 -2.91 5.58
CA ASP A 111 5.01 -3.31 4.87
C ASP A 111 4.62 -3.80 3.46
N ALA A 112 5.32 -3.34 2.43
CA ALA A 112 5.06 -3.68 1.03
C ALA A 112 6.36 -3.88 0.26
N ASN A 113 6.28 -4.56 -0.88
CA ASN A 113 7.42 -4.73 -1.78
C ASN A 113 7.42 -3.69 -2.90
N PRO A 114 8.60 -3.27 -3.38
CA PRO A 114 8.71 -2.76 -4.73
C PRO A 114 8.14 -3.78 -5.72
N LYS A 115 7.47 -3.28 -6.74
CA LYS A 115 6.91 -4.12 -7.78
C LYS A 115 7.99 -4.58 -8.75
N ASN A 116 7.74 -5.69 -9.44
CA ASN A 116 8.67 -6.27 -10.41
C ASN A 116 8.97 -5.33 -11.59
N ASP A 117 7.99 -4.52 -11.99
CA ASP A 117 8.15 -3.49 -13.02
C ASP A 117 8.78 -2.19 -12.48
N ARG A 118 9.06 -2.13 -11.17
CA ARG A 118 9.50 -0.97 -10.41
C ARG A 118 8.58 0.23 -10.56
N GLN A 119 7.31 0.04 -10.93
CA GLN A 119 6.34 1.12 -11.01
C GLN A 119 5.46 1.11 -9.76
N TYR A 120 4.94 2.28 -9.42
CA TYR A 120 3.94 2.43 -8.34
C TYR A 120 4.38 1.84 -7.00
N GLY A 121 5.67 1.98 -6.65
CA GLY A 121 6.17 1.62 -5.35
C GLY A 121 5.40 2.34 -4.25
N GLY A 122 5.09 1.59 -3.20
CA GLY A 122 4.37 2.08 -2.04
C GLY A 122 2.86 2.12 -2.16
N GLN A 123 2.26 1.29 -3.00
CA GLN A 123 0.82 1.03 -2.92
C GLN A 123 0.56 -0.44 -2.58
N LEU A 124 -0.55 -0.67 -1.89
CA LEU A 124 -1.21 -1.94 -1.78
C LEU A 124 -2.40 -1.92 -2.73
N TRP A 125 -2.52 -2.95 -3.55
CA TRP A 125 -3.51 -3.02 -4.62
C TRP A 125 -4.26 -4.33 -4.57
N TRP A 126 -5.36 -4.31 -3.83
CA TRP A 126 -6.19 -5.48 -3.55
C TRP A 126 -6.50 -6.37 -4.77
N PRO A 127 -6.85 -5.85 -5.97
CA PRO A 127 -7.13 -6.68 -7.14
C PRO A 127 -6.04 -7.68 -7.54
N PHE A 128 -4.79 -7.38 -7.22
CA PHE A 128 -3.64 -8.18 -7.61
C PHE A 128 -2.92 -8.79 -6.41
N VAL A 129 -3.57 -8.81 -5.24
CA VAL A 129 -3.08 -9.57 -4.10
C VAL A 129 -3.30 -11.05 -4.38
N ASP A 130 -2.19 -11.79 -4.44
CA ASP A 130 -2.18 -13.24 -4.61
C ASP A 130 -1.40 -13.89 -3.47
N GLY A 131 -2.01 -13.86 -2.28
CA GLY A 131 -1.43 -14.41 -1.06
C GLY A 131 -0.09 -13.78 -0.67
N ASP A 132 0.72 -14.57 0.05
CA ASP A 132 1.96 -14.11 0.70
C ASP A 132 3.25 -14.56 -0.01
N GLU A 133 3.18 -15.60 -0.84
CA GLU A 133 4.36 -16.24 -1.42
C GLU A 133 4.67 -15.84 -2.88
N GLY A 134 3.71 -15.27 -3.63
CA GLY A 134 3.83 -15.17 -5.10
C GLY A 134 3.14 -13.99 -5.80
N GLY A 135 2.67 -12.97 -5.09
CA GLY A 135 1.98 -11.83 -5.71
C GLY A 135 2.90 -10.83 -6.43
N THR A 136 2.30 -9.95 -7.23
CA THR A 136 2.89 -8.80 -7.97
C THR A 136 3.51 -7.71 -7.07
N GLY A 137 3.70 -7.98 -5.77
CA GLY A 137 4.15 -7.00 -4.78
C GLY A 137 3.03 -6.09 -4.25
N GLU A 138 1.77 -6.40 -4.54
CA GLU A 138 0.60 -5.54 -4.25
C GLU A 138 -0.05 -5.80 -2.89
N GLY A 139 0.38 -6.87 -2.20
CA GLY A 139 -0.06 -7.27 -0.87
C GLY A 139 0.84 -6.77 0.26
N VAL A 140 0.45 -7.05 1.50
CA VAL A 140 1.34 -6.88 2.65
C VAL A 140 2.55 -7.79 2.50
N ASN A 141 3.76 -7.27 2.65
CA ASN A 141 4.98 -8.07 2.58
C ASN A 141 5.13 -8.93 3.83
N MET A 142 5.17 -10.25 3.64
CA MET A 142 5.40 -11.23 4.72
C MET A 142 6.83 -11.74 4.84
N LYS A 143 7.65 -11.58 3.81
CA LYS A 143 9.01 -12.15 3.77
C LYS A 143 10.00 -11.30 4.57
N ARG A 144 9.83 -9.98 4.53
CA ARG A 144 10.78 -9.02 5.11
C ARG A 144 10.91 -9.11 6.63
N HIS A 145 9.81 -9.39 7.34
CA HIS A 145 9.82 -9.45 8.80
C HIS A 145 9.53 -10.87 9.31
N GLN A 146 10.36 -11.85 8.88
CA GLN A 146 10.36 -13.21 9.42
C GLN A 146 8.98 -13.92 9.36
N LYS A 147 8.39 -14.01 8.15
CA LYS A 147 7.05 -14.59 7.91
C LYS A 147 5.91 -13.76 8.53
N GLY A 148 6.06 -12.45 8.46
CA GLY A 148 5.00 -11.50 8.75
C GLY A 148 5.36 -10.10 8.29
N GLY A 149 4.42 -9.19 8.47
CA GLY A 149 4.54 -7.78 8.14
C GLY A 149 3.80 -6.92 9.15
N ASN A 150 4.29 -5.72 9.37
CA ASN A 150 3.64 -4.71 10.17
C ASN A 150 2.53 -4.05 9.36
N VAL A 151 1.41 -3.83 10.01
CA VAL A 151 0.20 -3.24 9.45
C VAL A 151 -0.24 -2.11 10.37
N VAL A 152 -0.56 -0.97 9.80
CA VAL A 152 -1.20 0.17 10.47
C VAL A 152 -2.64 0.22 10.02
N PHE A 153 -3.56 0.31 10.97
CA PHE A 153 -4.99 0.37 10.73
C PHE A 153 -5.52 1.81 10.79
N ASN A 154 -6.74 2.03 10.33
CA ASN A 154 -7.34 3.36 10.19
C ASN A 154 -7.69 4.07 11.50
N ASP A 155 -7.68 3.37 12.64
CA ASP A 155 -7.73 3.98 13.98
C ASP A 155 -6.33 4.38 14.51
N GLY A 156 -5.28 4.11 13.75
CA GLY A 156 -3.90 4.47 14.05
C GLY A 156 -3.10 3.43 14.84
N HIS A 157 -3.69 2.30 15.24
CA HIS A 157 -2.91 1.24 15.87
C HIS A 157 -2.08 0.47 14.83
N ALA A 158 -1.03 -0.19 15.30
CA ALA A 158 -0.16 -1.02 14.48
C ALA A 158 -0.06 -2.43 15.06
N GLU A 159 -0.02 -3.44 14.19
CA GLU A 159 0.13 -4.84 14.58
C GLU A 159 1.07 -5.58 13.64
N PHE A 160 1.76 -6.58 14.18
CA PHE A 160 2.45 -7.57 13.38
C PHE A 160 1.47 -8.67 12.95
N ARG A 161 1.37 -8.93 11.65
CA ARG A 161 0.52 -9.96 11.08
C ARG A 161 1.36 -11.06 10.47
N ARG A 162 1.07 -12.31 10.85
CA ARG A 162 1.75 -13.48 10.31
C ARG A 162 1.29 -13.77 8.88
N GLU A 163 2.15 -14.42 8.13
CA GLU A 163 1.81 -15.06 6.87
C GLU A 163 0.53 -15.89 6.98
N GLY A 164 -0.31 -15.80 5.96
CA GLY A 164 -1.57 -16.49 5.84
C GLY A 164 -2.70 -15.86 6.63
N THR A 165 -2.58 -14.62 7.12
CA THR A 165 -3.62 -13.98 7.98
C THR A 165 -4.16 -12.63 7.49
N ILE A 166 -3.58 -12.02 6.46
CA ILE A 166 -3.99 -10.67 5.99
C ILE A 166 -4.23 -10.57 4.47
N ASN A 167 -3.48 -11.30 3.64
CA ASN A 167 -3.54 -11.20 2.19
C ASN A 167 -4.52 -12.24 1.63
N PRO A 168 -5.55 -11.84 0.86
CA PRO A 168 -6.39 -12.78 0.13
C PRO A 168 -5.55 -13.69 -0.79
N PRO A 169 -5.72 -15.02 -0.75
CA PRO A 169 -5.09 -15.93 -1.72
C PRO A 169 -5.69 -15.79 -3.13
N ALA A 170 -4.96 -16.21 -4.17
CA ALA A 170 -5.49 -16.39 -5.53
C ALA A 170 -6.86 -17.08 -5.53
N GLY A 171 -7.77 -16.54 -6.34
CA GLY A 171 -9.12 -17.09 -6.51
C GLY A 171 -9.98 -17.06 -5.24
N SER A 172 -9.50 -16.48 -4.14
CA SER A 172 -10.19 -16.42 -2.86
C SER A 172 -10.37 -14.98 -2.37
N PRO A 173 -10.98 -14.07 -3.17
CA PRO A 173 -11.01 -12.63 -2.91
C PRO A 173 -11.74 -12.24 -1.62
N ASN A 174 -12.60 -13.12 -1.10
CA ASN A 174 -13.33 -12.90 0.16
C ASN A 174 -12.51 -13.24 1.40
N LYS A 175 -11.46 -14.08 1.29
CA LYS A 175 -10.65 -14.45 2.45
C LYS A 175 -9.80 -13.25 2.85
N TYR A 176 -9.88 -12.82 4.11
CA TYR A 176 -9.18 -11.64 4.65
C TYR A 176 -9.60 -10.28 4.09
N LEU A 177 -10.63 -10.24 3.23
CA LEU A 177 -11.18 -9.00 2.67
C LEU A 177 -11.62 -7.99 3.75
N GLN A 178 -11.99 -8.47 4.94
CA GLN A 178 -12.37 -7.59 6.05
C GLN A 178 -11.27 -6.58 6.41
N TYR A 179 -10.00 -6.94 6.18
CA TYR A 179 -8.85 -6.06 6.42
C TYR A 179 -8.63 -5.03 5.32
N TRP A 180 -9.16 -5.26 4.12
CA TRP A 180 -8.89 -4.46 2.94
C TRP A 180 -10.03 -3.49 2.61
N ASP A 181 -11.27 -4.00 2.60
CA ASP A 181 -12.44 -3.20 2.20
C ASP A 181 -12.98 -2.35 3.37
N PRO A 182 -12.90 -1.02 3.30
CA PRO A 182 -13.41 -0.14 4.37
C PRO A 182 -14.91 -0.28 4.59
N GLN A 183 -15.65 -0.83 3.62
CA GLN A 183 -17.11 -0.99 3.70
C GLN A 183 -17.57 -2.40 4.08
N LEU A 184 -16.64 -3.34 4.33
CA LEU A 184 -16.94 -4.74 4.71
C LEU A 184 -17.95 -5.41 3.75
N ARG A 185 -17.79 -5.19 2.45
CA ARG A 185 -18.60 -5.81 1.40
C ARG A 185 -18.08 -7.23 1.11
N ARG A 186 -18.81 -7.95 0.25
CA ARG A 186 -18.40 -9.26 -0.25
C ARG A 186 -18.04 -9.15 -1.73
N ALA A 187 -16.92 -9.75 -2.10
CA ALA A 187 -16.54 -9.96 -3.49
C ALA A 187 -17.44 -11.04 -4.12
N GLN A 188 -17.81 -10.83 -5.38
CA GLN A 188 -18.54 -11.77 -6.22
C GLN A 188 -17.51 -12.63 -6.95
N PRO A 189 -17.46 -13.95 -6.73
CA PRO A 189 -16.50 -14.85 -7.40
C PRO A 189 -16.71 -14.92 -8.90
#